data_AF-A0A9E4PYE5-F1
#
_entry.id   AF-A0A9E4PYE5-F1
#
_cell.length_a   1.000
_cell.length_b   1.000
_cell.length_c   1.000
_cell.angle_alpha   90.00
_cell.angle_beta   90.00
_cell.angle_gamma   90.00
#
_symmetry.space_group_name_H-M   'P 1'
#
loop_
_entity.id
_entity.type
_entity.pdbx_description
1 polymer ?
#
loop_
_entity_poly.entity_id
_entity_poly.type
_entity_poly.pdbx_seq_one_letter_code
_entity_poly.pdbx_strand_id
1 'polypeptide(L)' 'MYDLNGKVALITGAGGRHGIGRSIALRLAEEGADVVVTDIEASATAIRAEDRQAGWAGLN' A
#
# COMPACT_ATOMS: atom_id res chain seq x y z
N MET A 1 13.27 -9.39 -10.35
CA MET A 1 12.90 -10.21 -11.53
C MET A 1 12.44 -9.33 -12.71
N TYR A 2 12.08 -8.07 -12.47
CA TYR A 2 11.72 -7.10 -13.49
C TYR A 2 12.54 -5.82 -13.29
N ASP A 3 12.86 -5.09 -14.36
CA ASP A 3 13.42 -3.74 -14.24
C ASP A 3 12.30 -2.73 -14.47
N LEU A 4 11.83 -2.10 -13.40
CA LEU A 4 10.74 -1.12 -13.44
C LEU A 4 11.23 0.33 -13.30
N ASN A 5 12.54 0.56 -13.38
CA ASN A 5 13.10 1.91 -13.29
C ASN A 5 12.47 2.85 -14.35
N GLY A 6 12.06 4.03 -13.89
CA GLY A 6 11.38 5.03 -14.73
C GLY A 6 9.94 4.68 -15.11
N LYS A 7 9.33 3.67 -14.46
CA LYS A 7 7.90 3.36 -14.58
C LYS A 7 7.14 3.86 -13.35
N VAL A 8 5.89 4.25 -13.57
CA VAL A 8 4.96 4.61 -12.51
C VAL A 8 3.90 3.53 -12.37
N ALA A 9 3.67 3.05 -11.16
CA ALA A 9 2.61 2.09 -10.85
C ALA A 9 1.53 2.76 -9.98
N LEU A 10 0.28 2.75 -10.46
CA LEU A 10 -0.90 3.17 -9.68
C LEU A 10 -1.59 1.93 -9.11
N ILE A 11 -1.65 1.83 -7.78
CA ILE A 11 -2.24 0.70 -7.06
C ILE A 11 -3.45 1.19 -6.26
N THR A 12 -4.60 0.55 -6.46
CA THR A 12 -5.81 0.77 -5.67
C THR A 12 -5.97 -0.33 -4.60
N GLY A 13 -6.58 -0.03 -3.46
CA GLY A 13 -6.83 -1.00 -2.38
C GLY A 13 -5.56 -1.39 -1.58
N ALA A 14 -4.68 -0.43 -1.30
CA ALA A 14 -3.39 -0.66 -0.65
C ALA A 14 -3.34 -0.27 0.85
N GLY A 15 -4.44 0.18 1.44
CA GLY A 15 -4.51 0.68 2.82
C GLY A 15 -4.53 -0.41 3.90
N GLY A 16 -4.88 -1.64 3.53
CA GLY A 16 -4.87 -2.78 4.45
C GLY A 16 -3.45 -3.22 4.83
N ARG A 17 -3.18 -3.35 6.13
CA ARG A 17 -1.86 -3.80 6.66
C ARG A 17 -1.41 -5.14 6.06
N HIS A 18 -2.36 -6.06 5.90
CA HIS A 18 -2.16 -7.39 5.31
C HIS A 18 -2.83 -7.53 3.93
N GLY A 19 -3.09 -6.40 3.25
CA GLY A 19 -3.77 -6.38 1.96
C GLY A 19 -2.85 -6.78 0.81
N ILE A 20 -3.43 -7.43 -0.20
CA ILE A 20 -2.71 -7.80 -1.43
C ILE A 20 -2.17 -6.55 -2.14
N GLY A 21 -2.96 -5.47 -2.21
CA GLY A 21 -2.54 -4.21 -2.83
C GLY A 21 -1.27 -3.64 -2.18
N ARG A 22 -1.14 -3.72 -0.85
CA ARG A 22 0.07 -3.31 -0.13
C ARG A 22 1.27 -4.16 -0.51
N SER A 23 1.13 -5.48 -0.55
CA SER A 23 2.22 -6.39 -0.93
C SER A 23 2.67 -6.17 -2.38
N ILE A 24 1.73 -5.91 -3.29
CA ILE A 24 2.02 -5.56 -4.69
C ILE A 24 2.79 -4.23 -4.73
N ALA A 25 2.31 -3.20 -4.05
CA ALA A 25 2.95 -1.88 -4.01
C ALA A 25 4.42 -1.97 -3.52
N LEU A 26 4.66 -2.69 -2.42
CA LEU A 26 6.01 -2.92 -1.90
C LEU A 26 6.88 -3.65 -2.92
N ARG A 27 6.36 -4.72 -3.54
CA ARG A 27 7.13 -5.49 -4.50
C ARG A 27 7.49 -4.69 -5.76
N LEU A 28 6.58 -3.86 -6.28
CA LEU A 28 6.87 -3.04 -7.45
C LEU A 28 7.87 -1.92 -7.13
N ALA A 29 7.79 -1.34 -5.93
CA ALA A 29 8.79 -0.37 -5.46
C ALA A 29 10.19 -1.01 -5.34
N GLU A 30 10.28 -2.24 -4.79
CA GLU A 30 11.53 -3.00 -4.72
C GLU A 30 12.16 -3.29 -6.10
N GLU A 31 11.34 -3.37 -7.15
CA GLU A 31 11.80 -3.58 -8.54
C GLU A 31 12.05 -2.25 -9.29
N GLY A 32 11.95 -1.10 -8.62
CA GLY A 32 12.37 0.22 -9.12
C GLY A 32 11.26 1.14 -9.64
N ALA A 33 9.98 0.78 -9.47
CA ALA A 33 8.88 1.65 -9.87
C ALA A 33 8.67 2.81 -8.90
N ASP A 34 8.28 3.98 -9.43
CA ASP A 34 7.62 5.03 -8.64
C ASP A 34 6.18 4.59 -8.36
N VAL A 35 5.80 4.50 -7.08
CA VAL A 35 4.54 3.89 -6.67
C VAL A 35 3.57 4.93 -6.12
N VAL A 36 2.39 5.00 -6.72
CA VAL A 36 1.24 5.78 -6.24
C VAL A 36 0.20 4.80 -5.70
N VAL A 37 -0.19 4.98 -4.44
CA VAL A 37 -1.20 4.15 -3.78
C VAL A 37 -2.45 4.94 -3.46
N THR A 38 -3.59 4.28 -3.57
CA THR A 38 -4.88 4.84 -3.15
C THR A 38 -5.74 3.75 -2.52
N ASP A 39 -6.63 4.15 -1.62
CA ASP A 39 -7.67 3.31 -1.05
C ASP A 39 -8.93 4.16 -0.84
N ILE A 40 -10.07 3.51 -0.61
CA ILE A 40 -11.38 4.16 -0.51
C ILE A 40 -11.43 5.09 0.69
N GLU A 41 -10.78 4.73 1.80
CA GLU A 41 -10.83 5.54 3.02
C GLU A 41 -9.53 5.47 3.81
N ALA A 42 -8.90 6.63 4.01
CA ALA A 42 -7.72 6.80 4.87
C ALA A 42 -8.09 7.07 6.35
N SER A 43 -9.37 6.94 6.71
CA SER A 43 -9.83 7.26 8.06
C SER A 43 -9.38 6.18 9.05
N ALA A 44 -9.02 6.61 10.25
CA ALA A 44 -8.68 5.68 11.33
C ALA A 44 -9.81 4.66 11.54
N THR A 45 -11.08 5.07 11.37
CA THR A 45 -12.28 4.24 11.50
C THR A 45 -12.38 3.11 10.48
N ALA A 46 -11.81 3.26 9.29
CA ALA A 46 -11.74 2.20 8.28
C ALA A 46 -10.66 1.14 8.60
N ILE A 47 -9.69 1.47 9.45
CA ILE A 47 -8.65 0.54 9.91
C ILE A 47 -9.27 -0.44 10.92
N ARG A 48 -9.04 -1.74 10.69
CA ARG A 48 -9.44 -2.82 11.61
C ARG A 48 -8.89 -2.53 13.01
N ALA A 49 -9.70 -2.79 14.04
CA ALA A 49 -9.34 -2.49 15.43
C ALA A 49 -8.00 -3.14 15.84
N GLU A 50 -7.77 -4.38 15.42
CA GLU A 50 -6.53 -5.13 15.65
C GLU A 50 -5.31 -4.44 15.03
N ASP A 51 -5.45 -3.96 13.79
CA ASP A 51 -4.38 -3.24 13.10
C ASP A 51 -4.07 -1.91 13.80
N ARG A 52 -5.11 -1.18 14.24
CA ARG A 52 -4.94 0.06 14.99
C ARG A 52 -4.26 -0.17 16.34
N GLN A 53 -4.63 -1.22 17.07
CA GLN A 53 -3.98 -1.60 18.34
C GLN A 53 -2.51 -1.97 18.14
N ALA A 54 -2.17 -2.55 16.99
CA ALA A 54 -0.80 -2.85 16.60
C ALA A 54 -0.04 -1.64 16.04
N GLY A 55 -0.61 -0.42 16.09
CA GLY A 55 0.03 0.82 15.67
C GLY A 55 -0.01 1.07 14.15
N TRP A 56 -0.79 0.32 13.38
CA TRP A 56 -0.99 0.61 11.96
C TRP A 56 -1.88 1.84 11.79
N ALA A 57 -1.36 2.87 11.12
CA ALA A 57 -2.05 4.12 10.90
C ALA A 57 -2.58 4.28 9.46
N GLY A 58 -2.50 3.24 8.62
CA GLY A 58 -2.91 3.32 7.22
C GLY A 58 -1.83 3.94 6.31
N LEU A 59 -2.27 4.43 5.15
CA LEU A 59 -1.42 5.18 4.22
C LEU A 59 -1.19 6.59 4.82
N ASN A 60 0.03 6.86 5.29
CA ASN A 60 0.44 8.15 5.85
C ASN A 60 1.59 8.72 5.01
#